data_AF-I3N2X4-F1
#
_entry.id   AF-I3N2X4-F1
#
_cell.length_a   1.000
_cell.length_b   1.000
_cell.length_c   1.000
_cell.angle_alpha   90.00
_cell.angle_beta   90.00
_cell.angle_gamma   90.00
#
_symmetry.space_group_name_H-M   'P 1'
#
loop_
_entity.id
_entity.type
_entity.pdbx_description
1 polymer ?
#
loop_
_entity_poly.entity_id
_entity_poly.type
_entity_poly.pdbx_seq_one_letter_code
_entity_poly.pdbx_strand_id
1 'polypeptide(L)'
;MERMRLAPVPEECRYQINHVASYLMHISDIYLSMACYYVDQKGMPPFVMFFEEEAELKRQQAKHFLRFLRKRNSTICLPVIERSDIDNWGSAMQALTSAVQKEKMLQEILEDLKKVVTQTRETELRPFIIEFLEKQKRNVEYLESQISYQKLLEEKKKIESDFEVSAETSASGRKT
;
A
#
# COMPACT_ATOMS: atom_id res chain seq x y z
N MET A 1 34.53 -23.54 3.25
CA MET A 1 33.32 -23.89 2.48
C MET A 1 32.89 -22.69 1.68
N GLU A 2 33.28 -22.65 0.41
CA GLU A 2 32.87 -21.61 -0.53
C GLU A 2 31.41 -21.91 -0.90
N ARG A 3 30.45 -21.18 -0.31
CA ARG A 3 29.05 -21.25 -0.76
C ARG A 3 29.07 -20.95 -2.25
N MET A 4 28.72 -21.93 -3.09
CA MET A 4 28.61 -21.79 -4.53
C MET A 4 27.80 -20.52 -4.83
N ARG A 5 28.49 -19.42 -5.18
CA ARG A 5 27.86 -18.12 -5.35
C ARG A 5 27.18 -18.16 -6.71
N LEU A 6 25.85 -18.16 -6.69
CA LEU A 6 25.02 -18.13 -7.89
C LEU A 6 25.41 -16.93 -8.77
N ALA A 7 25.33 -17.12 -10.09
CA ALA A 7 25.69 -16.10 -11.07
C ALA A 7 24.92 -14.78 -10.84
N PRO A 8 25.45 -13.62 -11.26
CA PRO A 8 24.71 -12.36 -11.22
C PRO A 8 23.31 -12.44 -11.83
N VAL A 9 22.41 -11.62 -11.33
CA VAL A 9 21.06 -11.50 -11.89
C VAL A 9 21.15 -10.83 -13.27
N PRO A 10 20.45 -11.34 -14.30
CA PRO A 10 20.33 -10.71 -15.61
C PRO A 10 19.97 -9.24 -15.51
N GLU A 11 20.46 -8.42 -16.44
CA GLU A 11 20.39 -6.97 -16.33
C GLU A 11 18.95 -6.44 -16.23
N GLU A 12 18.04 -6.94 -17.07
CA GLU A 12 16.64 -6.56 -17.09
C GLU A 12 15.95 -6.91 -15.78
N CYS A 13 16.24 -8.11 -15.25
CA CYS A 13 15.69 -8.57 -13.97
C CYS A 13 16.24 -7.74 -12.81
N ARG A 14 17.55 -7.45 -12.82
CA ARG A 14 18.21 -6.58 -11.83
C ARG A 14 17.62 -5.17 -11.84
N TYR A 15 17.39 -4.59 -13.01
CA TYR A 15 16.74 -3.28 -13.14
C TYR A 15 15.36 -3.29 -12.49
N GLN A 16 14.52 -4.27 -12.85
CA GLN A 16 13.16 -4.34 -12.36
C GLN A 16 13.08 -4.63 -10.85
N ILE A 17 14.00 -5.45 -10.31
CA ILE A 17 14.11 -5.66 -8.85
C ILE A 17 14.46 -4.36 -8.12
N ASN A 18 15.38 -3.56 -8.64
CA ASN A 18 15.71 -2.27 -8.04
C ASN A 18 14.52 -1.31 -8.09
N HIS A 19 13.76 -1.31 -9.19
CA HIS A 19 12.55 -0.49 -9.32
C HIS A 19 11.47 -0.90 -8.31
N VAL A 20 11.17 -2.19 -8.19
CA VAL A 20 10.24 -2.73 -7.19
C VAL A 20 10.69 -2.40 -5.77
N ALA A 21 11.97 -2.60 -5.45
CA ALA A 21 12.50 -2.31 -4.13
C ALA A 21 12.39 -0.82 -3.77
N SER A 22 12.66 0.09 -4.73
CA SER A 22 12.51 1.52 -4.52
C SER A 22 11.04 1.89 -4.30
N TYR A 23 10.12 1.38 -5.13
CA TYR A 23 8.69 1.66 -4.98
C TYR A 23 8.13 1.12 -3.66
N LEU A 24 8.61 -0.04 -3.19
CA LEU A 24 8.25 -0.58 -1.87
C LEU A 24 8.73 0.30 -0.71
N MET A 25 9.89 0.95 -0.83
CA MET A 25 10.34 1.93 0.16
C MET A 25 9.48 3.19 0.12
N HIS A 26 9.11 3.65 -1.08
CA HIS A 26 8.24 4.81 -1.25
C HIS A 26 6.85 4.59 -0.66
N ILE A 27 6.19 3.46 -0.97
CA ILE A 27 4.87 3.14 -0.40
C ILE A 27 4.94 2.90 1.11
N SER A 28 6.06 2.37 1.62
CA SER A 28 6.31 2.26 3.07
C SER A 28 6.31 3.62 3.76
N ASP A 29 6.96 4.63 3.17
CA ASP A 29 6.97 6.01 3.70
C ASP A 29 5.59 6.66 3.62
N ILE A 30 4.84 6.43 2.54
CA ILE A 30 3.45 6.89 2.40
C ILE A 30 2.57 6.30 3.50
N TYR A 31 2.62 4.99 3.73
CA TYR A 31 1.80 4.36 4.76
C TYR A 31 2.17 4.84 6.17
N LEU A 32 3.46 5.05 6.45
CA LEU A 32 3.89 5.64 7.70
C LEU A 32 3.34 7.07 7.87
N SER A 33 3.39 7.88 6.81
CA SER A 33 2.82 9.24 6.80
C SER A 33 1.31 9.22 7.05
N MET A 34 0.58 8.33 6.37
CA MET A 34 -0.86 8.15 6.57
C MET A 34 -1.18 7.76 8.02
N ALA A 35 -0.44 6.80 8.59
CA ALA A 35 -0.64 6.38 9.97
C ALA A 35 -0.43 7.56 10.94
N CYS A 36 0.71 8.25 10.86
CA CYS A 36 1.02 9.39 11.72
C CYS A 36 -0.03 10.50 11.65
N TYR A 37 -0.61 10.77 10.47
CA TYR A 37 -1.64 11.78 10.30
C TYR A 37 -2.94 11.48 11.08
N TYR A 38 -3.28 10.20 11.28
CA TYR A 38 -4.52 9.80 11.97
C TYR A 38 -4.33 9.46 13.45
N VAL A 39 -3.11 9.22 13.93
CA VAL A 39 -2.83 8.84 15.34
C VAL A 39 -3.35 9.89 16.33
N ASP A 40 -3.17 11.17 16.04
CA ASP A 40 -3.60 12.26 16.93
C ASP A 40 -5.09 12.66 16.76
N GLN A 41 -5.84 11.97 15.88
CA GLN A 41 -7.24 12.29 15.63
C GLN A 41 -8.16 11.60 16.65
N LYS A 42 -9.12 12.37 17.19
CA LYS A 42 -10.11 11.85 18.14
C LYS A 42 -10.96 10.76 17.46
N GLY A 43 -10.87 9.54 17.99
CA GLY A 43 -11.56 8.38 17.41
C GLY A 43 -10.81 7.77 16.22
N MET A 44 -9.51 7.51 16.41
CA MET A 44 -8.61 6.87 15.44
C MET A 44 -9.32 5.76 14.66
N PRO A 45 -9.42 5.86 13.32
CA PRO A 45 -10.08 4.86 12.52
C PRO A 45 -9.41 3.47 12.63
N PRO A 46 -10.16 2.36 12.59
CA PRO A 46 -9.60 1.02 12.69
C PRO A 46 -8.55 0.67 11.61
N PHE A 47 -8.63 1.28 10.43
CA PHE A 47 -7.68 1.04 9.33
C PHE A 47 -6.30 1.67 9.57
N VAL A 48 -6.12 2.51 10.59
CA VAL A 48 -4.82 3.15 10.87
C VAL A 48 -3.77 2.11 11.23
N MET A 49 -4.14 1.09 12.02
CA MET A 49 -3.25 -0.04 12.32
C MET A 49 -2.79 -0.75 11.06
N PHE A 50 -3.68 -0.92 10.07
CA PHE A 50 -3.32 -1.51 8.79
C PHE A 50 -2.24 -0.69 8.07
N PHE A 51 -2.30 0.65 8.11
CA PHE A 51 -1.25 1.48 7.53
C PHE A 51 0.10 1.31 8.25
N GLU A 52 0.11 1.24 9.58
CA GLU A 52 1.35 1.00 10.33
C GLU A 52 1.98 -0.36 10.01
N GLU A 53 1.17 -1.41 9.98
CA GLU A 53 1.60 -2.76 9.65
C GLU A 53 2.12 -2.86 8.21
N GLU A 54 1.41 -2.27 7.25
CA GLU A 54 1.85 -2.22 5.86
C GLU A 54 3.13 -1.40 5.70
N ALA A 55 3.29 -0.29 6.41
CA ALA A 55 4.51 0.50 6.37
C ALA A 55 5.75 -0.37 6.70
N GLU A 56 5.69 -1.19 7.74
CA GLU A 56 6.79 -2.10 8.08
C GLU A 56 6.90 -3.28 7.12
N LEU A 57 5.78 -3.88 6.71
CA LEU A 57 5.78 -5.02 5.77
C LEU A 57 6.45 -4.65 4.44
N LYS A 58 6.05 -3.53 3.83
CA LYS A 58 6.60 -3.06 2.54
C LYS A 58 8.10 -2.78 2.66
N ARG A 59 8.56 -2.26 3.80
CA ARG A 59 9.98 -2.05 4.10
C ARG A 59 10.76 -3.35 4.17
N GLN A 60 10.19 -4.38 4.81
CA GLN A 60 10.81 -5.70 4.88
C GLN A 60 10.84 -6.39 3.53
N GLN A 61 9.80 -6.23 2.72
CA GLN A 61 9.74 -6.71 1.34
C GLN A 61 10.81 -6.04 0.45
N ALA A 62 11.00 -4.72 0.56
CA ALA A 62 12.08 -4.02 -0.13
C ALA A 62 13.46 -4.57 0.27
N LYS A 63 13.70 -4.75 1.58
CA LYS A 63 14.94 -5.36 2.10
C LYS A 63 15.14 -6.78 1.58
N HIS A 64 14.07 -7.56 1.38
CA HIS A 64 14.17 -8.90 0.82
C HIS A 64 14.73 -8.87 -0.60
N PHE A 65 14.18 -8.03 -1.48
CA PHE A 65 14.67 -7.86 -2.85
C PHE A 65 16.14 -7.39 -2.90
N LEU A 66 16.52 -6.45 -2.04
CA LEU A 66 17.91 -5.99 -1.96
C LEU A 66 18.87 -7.08 -1.45
N ARG A 67 18.43 -7.88 -0.48
CA ARG A 67 19.19 -9.04 0.00
C ARG A 67 19.36 -10.09 -1.10
N PHE A 68 18.34 -10.29 -1.94
CA PHE A 68 18.42 -11.17 -3.11
C PHE A 68 19.49 -10.71 -4.10
N LEU A 69 19.49 -9.42 -4.49
CA LEU A 69 20.54 -8.86 -5.36
C LEU A 69 21.94 -9.03 -4.76
N ARG A 70 22.08 -8.72 -3.46
CA ARG A 70 23.35 -8.87 -2.73
C ARG A 70 23.81 -10.33 -2.70
N LYS A 71 22.90 -11.29 -2.47
CA LYS A 71 23.21 -12.74 -2.47
C LYS A 71 23.75 -13.19 -3.83
N ARG A 72 23.26 -12.60 -4.92
CA ARG A 72 23.67 -12.86 -6.31
C ARG A 72 24.84 -11.95 -6.77
N ASN A 73 25.55 -11.26 -5.87
CA ASN A 73 26.61 -10.29 -6.19
C ASN A 73 26.23 -9.26 -7.26
N SER A 74 24.96 -8.88 -7.31
CA SER A 74 24.42 -7.94 -8.30
C SER A 74 24.43 -6.53 -7.75
N THR A 75 24.78 -5.55 -8.59
CA THR A 75 24.82 -4.13 -8.20
C THR A 75 23.42 -3.63 -7.84
N ILE A 76 23.33 -2.91 -6.73
CA ILE A 76 22.12 -2.25 -6.26
C ILE A 76 22.17 -0.79 -6.71
N CYS A 77 21.18 -0.39 -7.50
CA CYS A 77 21.00 0.97 -8.01
C CYS A 77 19.53 1.34 -7.84
N LEU A 78 19.16 1.86 -6.67
CA LEU A 78 17.78 2.27 -6.41
C LEU A 78 17.47 3.56 -7.18
N PRO A 79 16.44 3.59 -8.05
CA PRO A 79 16.00 4.84 -8.66
C PRO A 79 15.45 5.78 -7.59
N VAL A 80 15.67 7.08 -7.78
CA VAL A 80 15.06 8.11 -6.93
C VAL A 80 13.57 8.15 -7.23
N ILE A 81 12.75 8.07 -6.18
CA ILE A 81 11.31 8.28 -6.25
C ILE A 81 11.01 9.46 -5.33
N GLU A 82 10.38 10.49 -5.87
CA GLU A 82 10.01 11.67 -5.11
C GLU A 82 9.04 11.28 -3.99
N ARG A 83 9.25 11.86 -2.82
CA ARG A 83 8.29 11.74 -1.72
C ARG A 83 6.98 12.40 -2.17
N SER A 84 5.83 11.84 -1.77
CA SER A 84 4.56 12.55 -1.99
C SER A 84 4.54 13.82 -1.16
N ASP A 85 4.23 14.96 -1.78
CA ASP A 85 4.02 16.26 -1.10
C ASP A 85 2.74 16.30 -0.23
N ILE A 86 2.14 15.14 0.03
CA ILE A 86 0.88 14.99 0.73
C ILE A 86 1.19 14.78 2.22
N ASP A 87 1.22 15.87 2.97
CA ASP A 87 1.27 15.83 4.44
C ASP A 87 -0.15 15.83 5.06
N ASN A 88 -1.17 16.17 4.27
CA ASN A 88 -2.57 16.14 4.68
C ASN A 88 -3.34 15.09 3.88
N TRP A 89 -3.66 13.97 4.54
CA TRP A 89 -4.37 12.84 3.93
C TRP A 89 -5.90 13.00 3.93
N GLY A 90 -6.41 14.12 4.45
CA GLY A 90 -7.81 14.50 4.38
C GLY A 90 -8.73 13.57 5.17
N SER A 91 -9.84 13.19 4.55
CA SER A 91 -10.81 12.25 5.11
C SER A 91 -10.37 10.79 4.94
N ALA A 92 -10.98 9.89 5.73
CA ALA A 92 -10.77 8.45 5.60
C ALA A 92 -10.97 7.95 4.15
N MET A 93 -11.98 8.47 3.45
CA MET A 93 -12.22 8.15 2.04
C MET A 93 -11.08 8.57 1.12
N GLN A 94 -10.50 9.76 1.33
CA GLN A 94 -9.38 10.27 0.54
C GLN A 94 -8.12 9.42 0.78
N ALA A 95 -7.80 9.14 2.05
CA ALA A 95 -6.66 8.31 2.41
C ALA A 95 -6.76 6.88 1.86
N LEU A 96 -7.90 6.21 2.06
CA LEU A 96 -8.12 4.84 1.57
C LEU A 96 -8.10 4.76 0.04
N THR A 97 -8.69 5.75 -0.66
CA THR A 97 -8.65 5.80 -2.12
C THR A 97 -7.21 5.98 -2.63
N SER A 98 -6.42 6.83 -1.98
CA SER A 98 -5.00 7.01 -2.30
C SER A 98 -4.20 5.73 -2.07
N ALA A 99 -4.46 5.02 -0.96
CA ALA A 99 -3.83 3.73 -0.67
C ALA A 99 -4.14 2.69 -1.76
N VAL A 100 -5.40 2.56 -2.21
CA VAL A 100 -5.77 1.65 -3.30
C VAL A 100 -5.03 1.98 -4.60
N GLN A 101 -4.90 3.27 -4.95
CA GLN A 101 -4.16 3.68 -6.14
C GLN A 101 -2.68 3.28 -6.07
N LYS A 102 -2.05 3.48 -4.90
CA LYS A 102 -0.64 3.13 -4.68
C LYS A 102 -0.42 1.61 -4.73
N GLU A 103 -1.35 0.81 -4.21
CA GLU A 103 -1.28 -0.65 -4.25
C GLU A 103 -1.55 -1.22 -5.65
N LYS A 104 -2.42 -0.58 -6.45
CA LYS A 104 -2.63 -0.95 -7.86
C LYS A 104 -1.37 -0.69 -8.70
N MET A 105 -0.71 0.45 -8.47
CA MET A 105 0.57 0.74 -9.12
C MET A 105 1.68 -0.24 -8.69
N LEU A 106 1.74 -0.64 -7.42
CA LEU A 106 2.65 -1.71 -6.97
C LEU A 106 2.35 -3.04 -7.69
N GLN A 107 1.07 -3.37 -7.86
CA GLN A 107 0.66 -4.59 -8.56
C GLN A 107 1.12 -4.59 -10.03
N GLU A 108 1.00 -3.47 -10.74
CA GLU A 108 1.50 -3.33 -12.12
C GLU A 108 3.03 -3.53 -12.18
N ILE A 109 3.77 -2.87 -11.28
CA ILE A 109 5.24 -3.00 -11.18
C ILE A 109 5.66 -4.46 -10.90
N LEU A 110 4.91 -5.18 -10.06
CA LEU A 110 5.17 -6.60 -9.75
C LEU A 110 4.81 -7.53 -10.91
N GLU A 111 3.74 -7.26 -11.66
CA GLU A 111 3.42 -8.03 -12.87
C GLU A 111 4.48 -7.83 -13.96
N ASP A 112 5.05 -6.63 -14.07
CA ASP A 112 6.18 -6.39 -14.97
C ASP A 112 7.44 -7.15 -14.51
N LEU A 113 7.72 -7.20 -13.20
CA LEU A 113 8.79 -8.06 -12.66
C LEU A 113 8.57 -9.54 -13.01
N LYS A 114 7.34 -10.04 -12.86
CA LYS A 114 7.00 -11.43 -13.19
C LYS A 114 7.22 -11.74 -14.68
N LYS A 115 6.86 -10.82 -15.58
CA LYS A 115 7.12 -10.96 -17.03
C LYS A 115 8.61 -11.07 -17.29
N VAL A 116 9.41 -10.15 -16.73
CA VAL A 116 10.87 -10.14 -16.89
C VAL A 116 11.49 -11.41 -16.34
N VAL A 117 11.13 -11.85 -15.14
CA VAL A 117 11.62 -13.10 -14.53
C VAL A 117 11.30 -14.32 -15.39
N THR A 118 10.13 -14.35 -16.02
CA THR A 118 9.74 -15.42 -16.94
C THR A 118 10.59 -15.41 -18.21
N GLN A 119 10.82 -14.23 -18.79
CA GLN A 119 11.64 -14.05 -20.00
C GLN A 119 13.11 -14.40 -19.76
N THR A 120 13.68 -13.96 -18.63
CA THR A 120 15.08 -14.22 -18.27
C THR A 120 15.29 -15.61 -17.66
N ARG A 121 14.23 -16.41 -17.50
CA ARG A 121 14.24 -17.75 -16.88
C ARG A 121 14.86 -17.77 -15.48
N GLU A 122 14.64 -16.71 -14.69
CA GLU A 122 15.15 -16.60 -13.32
C GLU A 122 14.33 -17.46 -12.35
N THR A 123 14.78 -18.68 -12.11
CA THR A 123 14.02 -19.69 -11.35
C THR A 123 13.95 -19.42 -9.85
N GLU A 124 14.99 -18.83 -9.25
CA GLU A 124 15.02 -18.60 -7.79
C GLU A 124 14.03 -17.53 -7.32
N LEU A 125 13.76 -16.51 -8.15
CA LEU A 125 12.90 -15.40 -7.76
C LEU A 125 11.41 -15.68 -8.00
N ARG A 126 11.10 -16.62 -8.90
CA ARG A 126 9.73 -16.92 -9.34
C ARG A 126 8.78 -17.31 -8.20
N PRO A 127 9.12 -18.23 -7.27
CA PRO A 127 8.20 -18.60 -6.17
C PRO A 127 7.86 -17.40 -5.29
N PHE A 128 8.86 -16.57 -5.00
CA PHE A 128 8.70 -15.37 -4.18
C PHE A 128 7.74 -14.36 -4.83
N ILE A 129 7.86 -14.13 -6.14
CA ILE A 129 6.97 -13.19 -6.86
C ILE A 129 5.51 -13.69 -6.85
N ILE A 130 5.29 -15.00 -7.02
CA ILE A 130 3.94 -15.58 -6.99
C ILE A 130 3.29 -15.36 -5.62
N GLU A 131 4.00 -15.69 -4.55
CA GLU A 131 3.52 -15.47 -3.17
C GLU A 131 3.25 -13.99 -2.88
N PHE A 132 4.13 -13.10 -3.40
CA PHE A 132 3.96 -11.66 -3.26
C PHE A 132 2.67 -11.20 -3.93
N LEU A 133 2.45 -11.55 -5.21
CA LEU A 133 1.26 -11.13 -5.95
C LEU A 133 -0.05 -11.60 -5.31
N GLU A 134 -0.06 -12.80 -4.70
CA GLU A 134 -1.22 -13.27 -3.94
C GLU A 134 -1.50 -12.42 -2.69
N LYS A 135 -0.44 -12.05 -1.95
CA LYS A 135 -0.56 -11.12 -0.80
C LYS A 135 -1.03 -9.74 -1.26
N GLN A 136 -0.47 -9.25 -2.35
CA GLN A 136 -0.81 -7.95 -2.92
C GLN A 136 -2.30 -7.86 -3.31
N LYS A 137 -2.85 -8.92 -3.91
CA LYS A 137 -4.28 -8.99 -4.23
C LYS A 137 -5.16 -8.86 -2.99
N ARG A 138 -4.82 -9.56 -1.90
CA ARG A 138 -5.56 -9.49 -0.63
C ARG A 138 -5.51 -8.10 0.00
N ASN A 139 -4.38 -7.39 -0.11
CA ASN A 139 -4.24 -6.03 0.41
C ASN A 139 -5.15 -5.05 -0.34
N VAL A 140 -5.21 -5.14 -1.67
CA VAL A 140 -6.13 -4.33 -2.49
C VAL A 140 -7.58 -4.61 -2.13
N GLU A 141 -7.97 -5.89 -2.03
CA GLU A 141 -9.33 -6.30 -1.66
C GLU A 141 -9.72 -5.78 -0.27
N TYR A 142 -8.79 -5.84 0.71
CA TYR A 142 -9.01 -5.28 2.04
C TYR A 142 -9.29 -3.79 1.98
N LEU A 143 -8.45 -3.01 1.29
CA LEU A 143 -8.63 -1.56 1.19
C LEU A 143 -9.94 -1.18 0.48
N GLU A 144 -10.30 -1.89 -0.60
CA GLU A 144 -11.58 -1.69 -1.30
C GLU A 144 -12.79 -2.01 -0.40
N SER A 145 -12.66 -3.00 0.51
CA SER A 145 -13.67 -3.29 1.53
C SER A 145 -13.79 -2.15 2.56
N GLN A 146 -12.67 -1.55 2.97
CA GLN A 146 -12.67 -0.40 3.90
C GLN A 146 -13.32 0.83 3.27
N ILE A 147 -13.09 1.08 1.97
CA ILE A 147 -13.79 2.15 1.22
C ILE A 147 -15.30 1.91 1.24
N SER A 148 -15.73 0.67 1.00
CA SER A 148 -17.16 0.31 0.99
C SER A 148 -17.78 0.51 2.38
N TYR A 149 -17.08 0.10 3.45
CA TYR A 149 -17.51 0.31 4.83
C TYR A 149 -17.62 1.80 5.18
N GLN A 150 -16.63 2.61 4.79
CA GLN A 150 -16.61 4.04 5.06
C GLN A 150 -17.80 4.77 4.39
N LYS A 151 -18.17 4.39 3.16
CA LYS A 151 -19.37 4.90 2.48
C LYS A 151 -20.64 4.62 3.28
N LEU A 152 -20.80 3.40 3.79
CA LEU A 152 -21.96 3.02 4.61
C LEU A 152 -22.04 3.84 5.92
N LEU A 153 -20.89 4.17 6.53
CA LEU A 153 -20.85 5.04 7.71
C LEU A 153 -21.29 6.48 7.37
N GLU A 154 -20.87 7.00 6.24
CA GLU A 154 -21.26 8.35 5.77
C GLU A 154 -22.75 8.43 5.46
N GLU A 155 -23.31 7.40 4.81
CA GLU A 155 -24.75 7.29 4.55
C GLU A 155 -25.57 7.23 5.84
N LYS A 156 -25.16 6.42 6.82
CA LYS A 156 -25.84 6.32 8.12
C LYS A 156 -25.85 7.65 8.86
N LYS A 157 -24.71 8.34 8.93
CA LYS A 157 -24.60 9.65 9.58
C LYS A 157 -25.52 10.68 8.93
N LYS A 158 -25.63 10.65 7.59
CA LYS A 158 -26.54 11.54 6.86
C LYS A 158 -28.01 11.26 7.19
N ILE A 159 -28.40 9.99 7.25
CA ILE A 159 -29.77 9.60 7.63
C ILE A 159 -30.08 10.05 9.06
N GLU A 160 -29.15 9.86 9.99
CA GLU A 160 -29.30 10.29 11.39
C GLU A 160 -29.45 11.81 11.50
N SER A 161 -28.60 12.58 10.79
CA SER A 161 -28.70 14.05 10.78
C SER A 161 -30.02 14.55 10.17
N ASP A 162 -30.49 13.92 9.09
CA ASP A 162 -31.74 14.30 8.42
C ASP A 162 -32.96 14.04 9.32
N PHE A 163 -32.90 12.98 10.13
CA PHE A 163 -33.94 12.64 11.10
C PHE A 163 -33.97 13.64 12.28
N GLU A 164 -32.81 14.02 12.82
CA GLU A 164 -32.70 15.01 13.91
C GLU A 164 -33.24 16.38 13.48
N VAL A 165 -32.86 16.86 12.28
CA VAL A 165 -33.35 18.14 11.73
C VAL A 165 -34.87 18.13 11.53
N SER A 166 -35.42 17.01 11.09
CA SER A 166 -36.87 16.84 10.90
C SER A 166 -37.65 16.82 12.23
N ALA A 167 -37.05 16.29 13.30
CA ALA A 167 -37.64 16.28 14.63
C ALA A 167 -37.64 17.67 15.28
N GLU A 168 -36.55 18.43 15.15
CA GLU A 168 -36.42 19.79 15.70
C GLU A 168 -37.37 20.79 15.02
N THR A 169 -37.49 20.74 13.70
CA THR A 169 -38.43 21.58 12.94
C THR A 169 -39.89 21.30 13.32
N SER A 170 -40.24 20.02 13.53
CA SER A 170 -41.57 19.60 13.99
C SER A 170 -41.88 20.03 15.43
N ALA A 171 -40.87 20.12 16.29
CA ALA A 171 -41.01 20.57 17.68
C ALA A 171 -41.12 22.10 17.79
N SER A 172 -40.44 22.86 16.94
CA SER A 172 -40.50 24.33 16.92
C SER A 172 -41.84 24.86 16.37
N GLY A 173 -42.49 24.14 15.45
CA GLY A 173 -43.79 24.53 14.88
C GLY A 173 -45.00 24.36 15.80
N ARG A 174 -44.86 23.74 16.98
CA ARG A 174 -45.96 23.56 17.96
C ARG A 174 -45.99 24.61 19.08
N LYS A 175 -45.08 25.60 19.06
CA LYS A 175 -44.94 26.63 20.11
C LYS A 175 -45.47 28.02 19.73
N THR A 176 -46.25 28.14 18.65
CA THR A 176 -46.97 29.37 18.24
C THR A 176 -48.46 29.12 18.22
#